data_AF-A0ABD0NV64-F1
#
_entry.id   AF-A0ABD0NV64-F1
#
_cell.length_a   1.000
_cell.length_b   1.000
_cell.length_c   1.000
_cell.angle_alpha   90.00
_cell.angle_beta   90.00
_cell.angle_gamma   90.00
#
_symmetry.space_group_name_H-M   'P 1'
#
loop_
_entity.id
_entity.type
_entity.pdbx_description
1 polymer ?
#
loop_
_entity_poly.entity_id
_entity_poly.type
_entity_poly.pdbx_seq_one_letter_code
_entity_poly.pdbx_strand_id
1 'polypeptide(L)' 'KLHQQFEMYKDQVKKIGEEAQKNPEQKGDSPTCGICHKTKFADGCGHVCSYCQTKFCARCGGRVSLRSNK' A
#
# COMPACT_ATOMS: atom_id res chain seq x y z
N LYS A 1 17.23 41.53 10.65
CA LYS A 1 15.93 40.98 11.11
C LYS A 1 15.31 40.03 10.09
N LEU A 2 15.14 40.41 8.82
CA LEU A 2 14.62 39.53 7.75
C LEU A 2 15.47 38.28 7.49
N HIS A 3 16.80 38.44 7.41
CA HIS A 3 17.71 37.33 7.13
C HIS A 3 17.61 36.20 8.16
N GLN A 4 17.42 36.56 9.43
CA GLN A 4 17.28 35.60 10.51
C GLN A 4 15.96 34.83 10.45
N GLN A 5 14.88 35.48 10.00
CA GLN A 5 13.61 34.78 9.78
C GLN A 5 13.67 33.79 8.60
N PHE A 6 14.42 34.11 7.55
CA PHE A 6 14.59 33.19 6.42
C PHE A 6 15.38 31.94 6.80
N GLU A 7 16.46 32.09 7.56
CA GLU A 7 17.25 30.95 8.04
C GLU A 7 16.41 30.07 8.99
N MET A 8 15.67 30.67 9.93
CA MET A 8 14.76 29.92 10.80
C MET A 8 13.67 29.17 10.04
N TYR A 9 13.06 29.79 9.03
CA TYR A 9 12.03 29.15 8.21
C TYR A 9 12.60 28.01 7.37
N LYS A 10 13.79 28.19 6.80
CA LYS A 10 14.50 27.17 6.02
C LYS A 10 14.81 25.92 6.85
N ASP A 11 15.25 26.10 8.10
CA ASP A 11 15.48 24.98 9.02
C ASP A 11 14.17 24.30 9.45
N GLN A 12 13.09 25.06 9.62
CA GLN A 12 11.77 24.50 9.91
C GLN A 12 11.24 23.64 8.76
N VAL A 13 11.36 24.12 7.51
CA VAL A 13 10.94 23.36 6.32
C VAL A 13 11.77 22.08 6.16
N LYS A 14 13.07 22.12 6.42
CA LYS A 14 13.93 20.92 6.40
C LYS A 14 13.48 19.88 7.41
N LYS A 15 13.23 20.28 8.67
CA LYS A 15 12.75 19.38 9.72
C LYS A 15 11.41 18.74 9.35
N ILE A 16 10.47 19.52 8.82
CA ILE A 16 9.17 19.01 8.35
C ILE A 16 9.37 18.01 7.20
N GLY A 17 10.28 18.27 6.26
CA GLY A 17 10.59 17.36 5.17
C GLY A 17 11.20 16.03 5.63
N GLU A 18 12.09 16.07 6.63
CA GLU A 18 12.70 14.87 7.21
C GLU A 18 11.72 14.06 8.05
N GLU A 19 10.82 14.70 8.80
CA GLU A 19 9.75 14.02 9.54
C GLU A 19 8.70 13.42 8.61
N ALA A 20 8.35 14.10 7.51
CA ALA A 20 7.44 13.57 6.49
C ALA A 20 8.03 12.36 5.74
N GLN A 21 9.34 12.26 5.60
CA GLN A 21 9.99 11.07 5.02
C GLN A 21 10.09 9.90 6.01
N LYS A 22 10.20 10.19 7.31
CA LYS A 22 10.29 9.16 8.37
C LYS A 22 8.95 8.63 8.81
N ASN A 23 7.88 9.36 8.53
CA ASN A 23 6.52 8.86 8.65
C ASN A 23 5.91 8.78 7.24
N PRO A 24 6.21 7.72 6.46
CA PRO A 24 5.22 7.23 5.52
C PRO A 24 4.05 6.81 6.39
N GLU A 25 3.17 7.80 6.63
CA GLU A 25 1.88 7.68 7.27
C GLU A 25 1.39 6.27 7.03
N GLN A 26 1.28 5.55 8.15
CA GLN A 26 0.81 4.19 8.34
C GLN A 26 -0.68 4.10 7.93
N LYS A 27 -0.98 4.58 6.72
CA LYS A 27 -2.27 4.59 6.08
C LYS A 27 -2.42 3.22 5.45
N GLY A 28 -2.63 2.24 6.33
CA GLY A 28 -2.80 0.81 6.09
C GLY A 28 -2.38 0.37 4.70
N ASP A 29 -1.26 -0.36 4.62
CA ASP A 29 -0.90 -1.13 3.43
C ASP A 29 -1.97 -2.20 3.21
N SER A 30 -3.16 -1.75 2.77
CA SER A 30 -4.26 -2.59 2.38
C SER A 30 -3.75 -3.28 1.13
N PRO A 31 -3.50 -4.60 1.18
CA PRO A 31 -2.84 -5.29 0.10
C PRO A 31 -3.64 -5.05 -1.18
N THR A 32 -2.96 -4.72 -2.27
CA THR A 32 -3.62 -4.53 -3.58
C THR A 32 -3.56 -5.80 -4.41
N CYS A 33 -4.44 -5.92 -5.40
CA CYS A 33 -4.40 -6.99 -6.38
C CYS A 33 -3.08 -6.95 -7.15
N GLY A 34 -2.26 -8.00 -7.05
CA GLY A 34 -0.98 -8.14 -7.76
C GLY A 34 -1.10 -8.42 -9.26
N ILE A 35 -2.24 -8.09 -9.87
CA ILE A 35 -2.49 -8.21 -11.31
C ILE A 35 -2.90 -6.85 -11.87
N CYS A 36 -3.99 -6.27 -11.35
CA CYS A 36 -4.46 -4.96 -11.83
C CYS A 36 -3.88 -3.77 -11.06
N HIS A 37 -3.32 -3.97 -9.87
CA HIS A 37 -2.82 -2.92 -8.96
C HIS A 37 -3.83 -1.80 -8.64
N LYS A 38 -5.12 -2.01 -8.96
CA LYS A 38 -6.22 -1.04 -8.74
C LYS A 38 -7.09 -1.43 -7.56
N THR A 39 -7.40 -2.72 -7.43
CA THR A 39 -8.28 -3.18 -6.35
C THR A 39 -7.49 -3.27 -5.07
N LYS A 40 -7.89 -2.50 -4.05
CA LYS A 40 -7.43 -2.66 -2.66
C LYS A 40 -8.26 -3.75 -1.98
N PHE A 41 -7.63 -4.59 -1.17
CA PHE A 41 -8.32 -5.61 -0.37
C PHE A 41 -8.53 -5.10 1.05
N ALA A 42 -9.69 -5.44 1.63
CA ALA A 42 -9.85 -5.42 3.08
C ALA A 42 -9.14 -6.63 3.72
N ASP A 43 -9.02 -6.64 5.05
CA ASP A 43 -8.44 -7.75 5.78
C ASP A 43 -9.18 -9.06 5.49
N GLY A 44 -8.42 -10.13 5.25
CA GLY A 44 -8.96 -11.44 4.88
C GLY A 44 -9.57 -11.54 3.48
N CYS A 45 -9.58 -10.46 2.68
CA CYS A 45 -10.13 -10.47 1.32
C CYS A 45 -9.07 -10.77 0.25
N GLY A 46 -9.57 -11.11 -0.95
CA GLY A 46 -8.77 -11.49 -2.12
C GLY A 46 -8.62 -13.00 -2.28
N HIS A 47 -8.31 -13.44 -3.50
CA HIS A 47 -8.03 -14.84 -3.81
C HIS A 47 -6.54 -15.04 -4.03
N VAL A 48 -6.01 -16.18 -3.63
CA VAL A 48 -4.59 -16.54 -3.80
C VAL A 48 -4.49 -17.59 -4.90
N CYS A 49 -3.60 -17.36 -5.87
CA CYS A 49 -3.34 -18.35 -6.91
C CYS A 49 -2.62 -19.57 -6.31
N SER A 50 -3.14 -20.78 -6.54
CA SER A 50 -2.53 -22.02 -6.02
C SER A 50 -1.13 -22.30 -6.59
N TYR A 51 -0.80 -21.71 -7.74
CA TYR A 51 0.48 -21.92 -8.41
C TYR A 51 1.54 -20.90 -7.97
N CYS A 52 1.25 -19.61 -8.13
CA CYS A 52 2.23 -18.54 -7.91
C CYS A 52 2.04 -17.75 -6.60
N GLN A 53 1.02 -18.08 -5.80
CA GLN A 53 0.68 -17.41 -4.53
C GLN A 53 0.35 -15.91 -4.65
N THR A 54 0.25 -15.37 -5.86
CA THR A 54 -0.17 -13.98 -6.08
C THR A 54 -1.61 -13.77 -5.62
N LYS A 55 -1.84 -12.73 -4.81
CA LYS A 55 -3.19 -12.30 -4.40
C LYS A 55 -3.85 -11.49 -5.51
N PHE A 56 -5.04 -11.89 -5.94
CA PHE A 56 -5.79 -11.26 -7.02
C PHE A 56 -7.26 -10.98 -6.65
N CYS A 57 -7.88 -10.01 -7.34
CA CYS A 57 -9.28 -9.66 -7.13
C CYS A 57 -10.21 -10.52 -7.99
N ALA A 58 -11.51 -10.54 -7.67
CA ALA A 58 -12.50 -11.36 -8.38
C ALA A 58 -12.59 -11.08 -9.90
N ARG A 59 -12.02 -9.97 -10.40
CA ARG A 59 -11.96 -9.63 -11.84
C ARG A 59 -10.68 -10.09 -12.53
N CYS A 60 -9.65 -10.47 -11.78
CA CYS A 60 -8.33 -10.81 -12.32
C CYS A 60 -8.04 -12.31 -12.31
N GLY A 61 -9.00 -13.16 -11.92
CA GLY A 61 -8.86 -14.61 -11.95
C GLY A 61 -10.18 -15.32 -11.68
N GLY A 62 -10.15 -16.65 -11.73
CA GLY A 62 -11.32 -17.52 -11.54
C GLY A 62 -11.19 -18.45 -10.34
N ARG A 63 -12.32 -18.93 -9.82
CA ARG A 63 -12.37 -20.00 -8.81
C ARG A 63 -12.48 -21.34 -9.51
N VAL A 64 -11.60 -22.27 -9.18
CA VAL A 64 -11.69 -23.67 -9.60
C VAL A 64 -12.16 -24.51 -8.43
N SER A 65 -13.31 -25.17 -8.57
CA SER A 65 -13.78 -26.16 -7.60
C SER A 65 -13.20 -27.50 -8.01
N LEU A 66 -12.15 -27.95 -7.33
CA LEU A 66 -11.73 -29.34 -7.44
C LEU A 66 -12.80 -30.20 -6.76
N ARG A 67 -13.37 -31.15 -7.50
CA ARG A 67 -14.40 -32.07 -7.01
C ARG A 67 -13.92 -32.69 -5.70
N SER A 68 -14.70 -32.55 -4.63
CA SER A 68 -14.41 -33.24 -3.37
C SER A 68 -14.55 -34.73 -3.63
N ASN A 69 -13.43 -35.43 -3.81
CA ASN A 69 -13.41 -36.88 -3.69
C ASN A 69 -13.47 -37.20 -2.20
N LYS A 70 -14.69 -37.34 -1.69
CA LYS A 70 -14.98 -38.25 -0.57
C LYS A 70 -15.58 -39.51 -1.15
#